data_AF-A0A444US97-F1
#
_entry.id   AF-A0A444US97-F1
#
_cell.length_a   1.000
_cell.length_b   1.000
_cell.length_c   1.000
_cell.angle_alpha   90.00
_cell.angle_beta   90.00
_cell.angle_gamma   90.00
#
_symmetry.space_group_name_H-M   'P 1'
#
loop_
_entity.id
_entity.type
_entity.pdbx_description
1 polymer ?
#
loop_
_entity_poly.entity_id
_entity_poly.type
_entity_poly.pdbx_seq_one_letter_code
_entity_poly.pdbx_strand_id
1 'polypeptide(L)'
;PFQARICYFESQLLTMFNTSLLVLKAPVPISCATRGADFTDETALVECPSDCPLWQFSVFGSGVYASVSSICGSAIHRGVISTAGGPVRIQKLSGQENYLSSYGHGIKSQTLSRWISSFSVSSRWRCFTNMKSVFVFLFFSENPKTEFYLKNFTQPKDVVFAIKEVAFRGGNTNTGKALRHTAETFFTPENGARRGFPRVTVMFVDGWPSDDIEEAATVARESGINVFVVSVAKPAPEELGMVQDRGLFAKTITHFLTICPTKFVKPLAQRLCAEEQMLCSKTCYNSVNIAFLIDGSSSVGDSNFRLVLDFIANIVDAFEISDIGSKIGAVQFTYDQKKEIGFHDYTTKEDTLAAVRGIRYMSGGTATGEAISYTVSNLYNPLKGGANRNFIVIITDGQSYDEIRGPAVSAQKEGITVYSVGVAWAPMEDLKAMASEPKESHVFFTREFTGLHQFEQPIIKGICRDFTEPH
;
A
#
# COMPACT_ATOMS: atom_id res chain seq x y z
N PRO A 1 -24.82 -33.76 -10.37
CA PRO A 1 -24.86 -32.29 -10.13
C PRO A 1 -23.80 -31.81 -9.14
N PHE A 2 -23.70 -32.41 -7.95
CA PHE A 2 -22.76 -32.00 -6.88
C PHE A 2 -21.28 -32.26 -7.23
N GLN A 3 -20.97 -33.46 -7.72
CA GLN A 3 -19.63 -33.85 -8.17
C GLN A 3 -19.14 -33.03 -9.39
N ALA A 4 -20.07 -32.59 -10.24
CA ALA A 4 -19.79 -31.68 -11.34
C ALA A 4 -19.45 -30.26 -10.84
N ARG A 5 -20.05 -29.79 -9.74
CA ARG A 5 -19.71 -28.52 -9.09
C ARG A 5 -18.33 -28.58 -8.41
N ILE A 6 -17.92 -29.76 -7.90
CA ILE A 6 -16.60 -29.99 -7.30
C ILE A 6 -15.48 -30.00 -8.35
N CYS A 7 -15.63 -30.76 -9.44
CA CYS A 7 -14.64 -30.73 -10.55
C CYS A 7 -14.56 -29.33 -11.17
N TYR A 8 -15.68 -28.59 -11.19
CA TYR A 8 -15.72 -27.21 -11.64
C TYR A 8 -14.99 -26.28 -10.67
N PHE A 9 -15.17 -26.48 -9.36
CA PHE A 9 -14.47 -25.75 -8.31
C PHE A 9 -12.95 -25.96 -8.40
N GLU A 10 -12.49 -27.20 -8.39
CA GLU A 10 -11.07 -27.56 -8.56
C GLU A 10 -10.50 -26.98 -9.85
N SER A 11 -11.24 -27.06 -10.97
CA SER A 11 -10.85 -26.47 -12.24
C SER A 11 -10.73 -24.94 -12.17
N GLN A 12 -11.65 -24.24 -11.51
CA GLN A 12 -11.60 -22.78 -11.32
C GLN A 12 -10.45 -22.36 -10.41
N LEU A 13 -10.19 -23.13 -9.36
CA LEU A 13 -9.09 -22.95 -8.42
C LEU A 13 -7.74 -23.16 -9.11
N LEU A 14 -7.59 -24.27 -9.83
CA LEU A 14 -6.43 -24.55 -10.68
C LEU A 14 -6.28 -23.51 -11.79
N THR A 15 -7.38 -22.98 -12.34
CA THR A 15 -7.33 -21.88 -13.30
C THR A 15 -6.89 -20.60 -12.61
N MET A 16 -7.35 -20.26 -11.41
CA MET A 16 -6.84 -19.15 -10.62
C MET A 16 -5.34 -19.27 -10.36
N PHE A 17 -4.88 -20.45 -9.94
CA PHE A 17 -3.47 -20.71 -9.71
C PHE A 17 -2.66 -20.68 -11.01
N ASN A 18 -3.11 -21.33 -12.08
CA ASN A 18 -2.43 -21.35 -13.37
C ASN A 18 -2.46 -19.99 -14.08
N THR A 19 -3.51 -19.20 -13.90
CA THR A 19 -3.60 -17.83 -14.42
C THR A 19 -2.78 -16.86 -13.58
N SER A 20 -2.64 -17.11 -12.26
CA SER A 20 -1.66 -16.42 -11.41
C SER A 20 -0.22 -16.84 -11.74
N LEU A 21 0.00 -18.08 -12.19
CA LEU A 21 1.23 -18.54 -12.84
C LEU A 21 1.44 -17.93 -14.24
N LEU A 22 0.38 -17.48 -14.91
CA LEU A 22 0.48 -16.64 -16.11
C LEU A 22 0.76 -15.16 -15.77
N VAL A 23 0.38 -14.68 -14.57
CA VAL A 23 0.86 -13.39 -13.99
C VAL A 23 2.35 -13.50 -13.61
N LEU A 24 2.85 -14.72 -13.36
CA LEU A 24 4.27 -15.07 -13.27
C LEU A 24 4.98 -15.19 -14.63
N LYS A 25 4.33 -14.86 -15.77
CA LYS A 25 5.02 -14.81 -17.06
C LYS A 25 6.26 -13.92 -16.92
N ALA A 26 7.41 -14.49 -17.29
CA ALA A 26 8.64 -13.73 -17.41
C ALA A 26 8.35 -12.51 -18.30
N PRO A 27 8.78 -11.30 -17.89
CA PRO A 27 8.61 -10.12 -18.72
C PRO A 27 9.22 -10.39 -20.10
N VAL A 28 8.47 -10.05 -21.15
CA VAL A 28 8.96 -10.25 -22.52
C VAL A 28 10.04 -9.21 -22.79
N PRO A 29 11.29 -9.60 -23.09
CA PRO A 29 12.34 -8.63 -23.39
C PRO A 29 11.98 -7.82 -24.63
N ILE A 30 12.07 -6.50 -24.53
CA ILE A 30 11.80 -5.57 -25.63
C ILE A 30 13.02 -4.71 -25.94
N SER A 31 12.95 -3.96 -27.05
CA SER A 31 13.95 -2.96 -27.39
C SER A 31 13.51 -1.57 -26.93
N CYS A 32 14.45 -0.63 -26.79
CA CYS A 32 14.13 0.78 -26.52
C CYS A 32 13.22 1.41 -27.59
N ALA A 33 13.23 0.86 -28.81
CA ALA A 33 12.43 1.31 -29.94
C ALA A 33 11.01 0.73 -29.97
N THR A 34 10.70 -0.25 -29.11
CA THR A 34 9.40 -0.91 -29.09
C THR A 34 8.31 0.06 -28.61
N ARG A 35 7.23 0.17 -29.40
CA ARG A 35 6.11 1.11 -29.19
C ARG A 35 4.89 0.40 -28.65
N GLY A 36 3.99 1.17 -28.02
CA GLY A 36 2.70 0.63 -27.57
C GLY A 36 1.85 0.01 -28.69
N ALA A 37 2.03 0.47 -29.93
CA ALA A 37 1.34 -0.04 -31.12
C ALA A 37 1.78 -1.44 -31.54
N ASP A 38 2.99 -1.87 -31.14
CA ASP A 38 3.56 -3.15 -31.51
C ASP A 38 2.93 -4.33 -30.73
N PHE A 39 2.05 -4.03 -29.76
CA PHE A 39 1.33 -5.02 -28.94
C PHE A 39 -0.14 -5.18 -29.33
N THR A 40 -0.54 -6.43 -29.52
CA THR A 40 -1.93 -6.82 -29.81
C THR A 40 -2.73 -7.10 -28.54
N ASP A 41 -2.08 -7.61 -27.49
CA ASP A 41 -2.72 -7.96 -26.21
C ASP A 41 -3.28 -6.72 -25.47
N GLU A 42 -4.40 -6.90 -24.76
CA GLU A 42 -4.98 -5.85 -23.91
C GLU A 42 -4.05 -5.42 -22.77
N THR A 43 -3.25 -6.36 -22.24
CA THR A 43 -2.23 -6.09 -21.23
C THR A 43 -1.00 -6.96 -21.46
N ALA A 44 0.19 -6.39 -21.32
CA ALA A 44 1.46 -7.10 -21.46
C ALA A 44 2.44 -6.73 -20.31
N LEU A 45 3.38 -7.63 -20.01
CA LEU A 45 4.51 -7.39 -19.11
C LEU A 45 5.80 -7.52 -19.92
N VAL A 46 6.61 -6.46 -19.94
CA VAL A 46 7.81 -6.38 -20.77
C VAL A 46 9.04 -6.04 -19.93
N GLU A 47 10.22 -6.45 -20.38
CA GLU A 47 11.50 -6.06 -19.78
C GLU A 47 12.14 -4.99 -20.65
N CYS A 48 12.29 -3.78 -20.12
CA CYS A 48 13.09 -2.72 -20.75
C CYS A 48 14.57 -2.96 -20.47
N PRO A 49 15.45 -2.89 -21.49
CA PRO A 49 16.88 -3.06 -21.30
C PRO A 49 17.47 -1.88 -20.52
N SER A 50 18.63 -2.09 -19.89
CA SER A 50 19.45 -1.00 -19.37
C SER A 50 20.00 -0.14 -20.51
N ASP A 51 20.36 1.10 -20.23
CA ASP A 51 21.12 1.97 -21.13
C ASP A 51 20.36 2.43 -22.39
N CYS A 52 19.04 2.55 -22.31
CA CYS A 52 18.30 3.17 -23.39
C CYS A 52 18.67 4.67 -23.53
N PRO A 53 19.08 5.13 -24.73
CA PRO A 53 19.44 6.53 -24.95
C PRO A 53 18.20 7.43 -24.88
N LEU A 54 18.13 8.28 -23.86
CA LEU A 54 16.98 9.15 -23.56
C LEU A 54 16.54 10.03 -24.75
N TRP A 55 17.49 10.46 -25.57
CA TRP A 55 17.26 11.33 -26.74
C TRP A 55 16.54 10.63 -27.90
N GLN A 56 16.51 9.29 -27.92
CA GLN A 56 15.87 8.52 -29.00
C GLN A 56 14.39 8.22 -28.73
N PHE A 57 13.91 8.51 -27.52
CA PHE A 57 12.52 8.22 -27.18
C PHE A 57 11.56 9.23 -27.79
N SER A 58 10.65 8.72 -28.60
CA SER A 58 9.43 9.44 -28.97
C SER A 58 8.36 9.12 -27.92
N VAL A 59 7.98 10.10 -27.09
CA VAL A 59 6.94 9.97 -26.06
C VAL A 59 5.89 11.04 -26.27
N PHE A 60 4.63 10.65 -26.45
CA PHE A 60 3.49 11.55 -26.64
C PHE A 60 2.44 11.31 -25.56
N GLY A 61 2.18 12.34 -24.73
CA GLY A 61 1.25 12.26 -23.61
C GLY A 61 1.91 12.26 -22.22
N SER A 62 1.06 12.23 -21.19
CA SER A 62 1.45 12.23 -19.78
C SER A 62 0.48 11.36 -18.99
N GLY A 63 0.99 10.36 -18.27
CA GLY A 63 0.17 9.33 -17.63
C GLY A 63 -0.40 8.32 -18.64
N VAL A 64 -1.22 8.81 -19.58
CA VAL A 64 -1.71 8.07 -20.75
C VAL A 64 -0.91 8.50 -21.98
N TYR A 65 -0.38 7.52 -22.70
CA TYR A 65 0.51 7.73 -23.85
C TYR A 65 -0.14 7.25 -25.13
N ALA A 66 0.05 7.96 -26.23
CA ALA A 66 -0.40 7.50 -27.54
C ALA A 66 0.38 6.25 -27.94
N SER A 67 -0.25 5.27 -28.60
CA SER A 67 0.37 3.98 -28.94
C SER A 67 1.63 4.07 -29.81
N VAL A 68 1.84 5.18 -30.50
CA VAL A 68 3.09 5.45 -31.24
C VAL A 68 4.30 5.71 -30.33
N SER A 69 4.09 5.95 -29.03
CA SER A 69 5.14 6.25 -28.06
C SER A 69 5.98 5.02 -27.70
N SER A 70 7.27 5.23 -27.43
CA SER A 70 8.17 4.22 -26.85
C SER A 70 7.69 3.81 -25.47
N ILE A 71 7.62 2.50 -25.22
CA ILE A 71 7.18 1.98 -23.91
C ILE A 71 8.20 2.30 -22.82
N CYS A 72 9.49 2.05 -23.06
CA CYS A 72 10.53 2.31 -22.07
C CYS A 72 10.68 3.81 -21.79
N GLY A 73 10.61 4.64 -22.83
CA GLY A 73 10.59 6.10 -22.65
C GLY A 73 9.37 6.58 -21.85
N SER A 74 8.19 6.02 -22.12
CA SER A 74 6.97 6.35 -21.36
C SER A 74 7.06 5.90 -19.90
N ALA A 75 7.70 4.75 -19.65
CA ALA A 75 7.90 4.19 -18.32
C ALA A 75 8.91 5.01 -17.49
N ILE A 76 10.02 5.42 -18.09
CA ILE A 76 10.97 6.35 -17.45
C ILE A 76 10.28 7.68 -17.19
N HIS A 77 9.61 8.26 -18.19
CA HIS A 77 8.91 9.53 -18.05
C HIS A 77 7.91 9.52 -16.86
N ARG A 78 7.19 8.41 -16.68
CA ARG A 78 6.26 8.21 -15.56
C ARG A 78 6.93 7.86 -14.23
N GLY A 79 8.23 7.59 -14.20
CA GLY A 79 8.95 7.17 -13.00
C GLY A 79 8.74 5.71 -12.62
N VAL A 80 8.22 4.89 -13.53
CA VAL A 80 8.00 3.45 -13.30
C VAL A 80 9.31 2.67 -13.24
N ILE A 81 10.27 3.05 -14.07
CA ILE A 81 11.65 2.53 -14.10
C ILE A 81 12.63 3.69 -14.24
N SER A 82 13.90 3.47 -13.91
CA SER A 82 14.99 4.40 -14.21
C SER A 82 15.71 4.01 -15.52
N THR A 83 16.79 4.70 -15.85
CA THR A 83 17.68 4.35 -16.97
C THR A 83 18.36 2.98 -16.82
N ALA A 84 18.30 2.38 -15.63
CA ALA A 84 18.75 1.01 -15.39
C ALA A 84 17.85 -0.06 -16.05
N GLY A 85 16.69 0.33 -16.59
CA GLY A 85 15.75 -0.60 -17.20
C GLY A 85 14.92 -1.35 -16.15
N GLY A 86 14.30 -2.45 -16.58
CA GLY A 86 13.50 -3.34 -15.72
C GLY A 86 12.08 -3.58 -16.22
N PRO A 87 11.26 -4.28 -15.41
CA PRO A 87 9.96 -4.76 -15.84
C PRO A 87 8.90 -3.66 -15.82
N VAL A 88 8.20 -3.53 -16.95
CA VAL A 88 7.12 -2.54 -17.15
C VAL A 88 5.84 -3.26 -17.53
N ARG A 89 4.75 -2.93 -16.85
CA ARG A 89 3.41 -3.37 -17.23
C ARG A 89 2.79 -2.36 -18.18
N ILE A 90 2.22 -2.86 -19.27
CA ILE A 90 1.52 -2.08 -20.30
C ILE A 90 0.04 -2.47 -20.26
N GLN A 91 -0.83 -1.48 -20.31
CA GLN A 91 -2.27 -1.66 -20.50
C GLN A 91 -2.72 -0.84 -21.70
N LYS A 92 -3.34 -1.51 -22.67
CA LYS A 92 -3.91 -0.88 -23.87
C LYS A 92 -5.21 -0.18 -23.51
N LEU A 93 -5.39 1.01 -24.07
CA LEU A 93 -6.52 1.90 -23.80
C LEU A 93 -7.07 2.43 -25.13
N SER A 94 -8.32 2.90 -25.12
CA SER A 94 -8.87 3.64 -26.25
C SER A 94 -8.05 4.90 -26.55
N GLY A 95 -8.04 5.31 -27.81
CA GLY A 95 -7.45 6.57 -28.25
C GLY A 95 -8.04 7.79 -27.54
N GLN A 96 -7.26 8.85 -27.40
CA GLN A 96 -7.71 10.14 -26.86
C GLN A 96 -7.64 11.22 -27.94
N GLU A 97 -8.46 12.26 -27.77
CA GLU A 97 -8.47 13.41 -28.67
C GLU A 97 -7.29 14.35 -28.46
N ASN A 98 -6.72 14.41 -27.24
CA ASN A 98 -5.59 15.28 -26.92
C ASN A 98 -4.66 14.61 -25.92
N TYR A 99 -3.37 14.53 -26.26
CA TYR A 99 -2.31 14.10 -25.37
C TYR A 99 -1.47 15.31 -24.97
N LEU A 100 -1.38 15.59 -23.68
CA LEU A 100 -0.64 16.74 -23.14
C LEU A 100 0.85 16.42 -23.01
N SER A 101 1.69 17.44 -23.25
CA SER A 101 3.13 17.38 -22.99
C SER A 101 3.43 17.65 -21.53
N SER A 102 4.41 16.95 -20.96
CA SER A 102 4.98 17.23 -19.66
C SER A 102 6.47 16.91 -19.65
N TYR A 103 7.16 17.32 -18.60
CA TYR A 103 8.53 16.88 -18.31
C TYR A 103 8.50 15.99 -17.07
N GLY A 104 9.09 14.81 -17.17
CA GLY A 104 9.14 13.85 -16.08
C GLY A 104 10.39 12.99 -16.18
N HIS A 105 11.11 12.84 -15.05
CA HIS A 105 12.24 11.93 -14.88
C HIS A 105 13.27 11.96 -16.03
N GLY A 106 13.62 13.16 -16.50
CA GLY A 106 14.62 13.36 -17.56
C GLY A 106 14.09 13.26 -19.00
N ILE A 107 12.80 13.04 -19.19
CA ILE A 107 12.16 12.95 -20.52
C ILE A 107 11.15 14.08 -20.67
N LYS A 108 11.18 14.76 -21.82
CA LYS A 108 10.15 15.72 -22.22
C LYS A 108 9.21 15.05 -23.20
N SER A 109 7.96 14.79 -22.79
CA SER A 109 6.95 14.26 -23.72
C SER A 109 6.42 15.36 -24.63
N GLN A 110 5.82 14.96 -25.74
CA GLN A 110 5.26 15.84 -26.75
C GLN A 110 3.74 15.83 -26.73
N THR A 111 3.15 16.93 -27.18
CA THR A 111 1.71 16.97 -27.43
C THR A 111 1.37 16.18 -28.69
N LEU A 112 0.24 15.47 -28.69
CA LEU A 112 -0.29 14.83 -29.89
C LEU A 112 -1.80 15.06 -29.96
N SER A 113 -2.28 15.55 -31.10
CA SER A 113 -3.70 15.62 -31.41
C SER A 113 -4.20 14.25 -31.86
N ARG A 114 -5.44 13.92 -31.46
CA ARG A 114 -6.26 12.75 -31.81
C ARG A 114 -5.50 11.54 -32.31
N TRP A 115 -5.43 10.50 -31.47
CA TRP A 115 -4.85 9.22 -31.86
C TRP A 115 -5.81 8.07 -31.57
N ILE A 116 -5.74 7.00 -32.36
CA ILE A 116 -6.75 5.92 -32.36
C ILE A 116 -6.59 4.91 -31.22
N SER A 117 -5.43 4.86 -30.57
CA SER A 117 -5.16 3.91 -29.48
C SER A 117 -4.15 4.45 -28.49
N SER A 118 -4.35 4.19 -27.20
CA SER A 118 -3.43 4.63 -26.16
C SER A 118 -2.90 3.45 -25.36
N PHE A 119 -1.96 3.73 -24.48
CA PHE A 119 -1.60 2.81 -23.41
C PHE A 119 -1.23 3.58 -22.14
N SER A 120 -1.31 2.89 -21.01
CA SER A 120 -0.71 3.33 -19.76
C SER A 120 0.38 2.35 -19.35
N VAL A 121 1.39 2.87 -18.65
CA VAL A 121 2.47 2.09 -18.04
C VAL A 121 2.34 2.13 -16.53
N SER A 122 2.60 1.00 -15.89
CA SER A 122 2.68 0.87 -14.43
C SER A 122 3.82 -0.07 -14.06
N SER A 123 4.20 -0.07 -12.78
CA SER A 123 5.12 -1.07 -12.25
C SER A 123 4.57 -2.49 -12.50
N ARG A 124 5.49 -3.46 -12.60
CA ARG A 124 5.12 -4.88 -12.57
C ARG A 124 4.20 -5.11 -11.37
N TRP A 125 3.15 -5.91 -11.56
CA TRP A 125 2.40 -6.40 -10.41
C TRP A 125 3.38 -7.01 -9.42
N ARG A 126 3.45 -6.47 -8.20
CA ARG A 126 4.12 -7.14 -7.08
C ARG A 126 3.34 -8.37 -6.61
N CYS A 127 2.50 -8.92 -7.47
CA CYS A 127 2.02 -10.27 -7.30
C CYS A 127 3.22 -11.19 -7.47
N PHE A 128 3.68 -11.73 -6.34
CA PHE A 128 4.48 -12.94 -6.27
C PHE A 128 6.01 -12.86 -6.36
N THR A 129 6.66 -11.68 -6.30
CA THR A 129 8.12 -11.65 -5.99
C THR A 129 8.40 -12.00 -4.52
N ASN A 130 7.39 -11.93 -3.65
CA ASN A 130 7.42 -12.48 -2.30
C ASN A 130 6.22 -13.41 -2.09
N MET A 131 6.36 -14.64 -2.58
CA MET A 131 5.46 -15.77 -2.46
C MET A 131 5.20 -16.23 -1.01
N LYS A 132 4.87 -15.32 -0.09
CA LYS A 132 4.45 -15.66 1.28
C LYS A 132 3.16 -14.95 1.73
N SER A 133 2.34 -14.49 0.79
CA SER A 133 0.94 -14.13 1.07
C SER A 133 0.10 -15.32 0.64
N VAL A 134 0.01 -16.29 1.55
CA VAL A 134 -0.56 -17.62 1.31
C VAL A 134 -2.09 -17.53 1.33
N PHE A 135 -2.72 -18.30 0.44
CA PHE A 135 -4.17 -18.40 0.31
C PHE A 135 -4.70 -19.43 1.30
N VAL A 136 -5.77 -19.07 1.99
CA VAL A 136 -6.45 -19.95 2.95
C VAL A 136 -7.72 -20.48 2.29
N PHE A 137 -7.79 -21.80 2.11
CA PHE A 137 -9.01 -22.49 1.74
C PHE A 137 -9.62 -23.07 3.01
N LEU A 138 -10.85 -22.66 3.31
CA LEU A 138 -11.66 -23.31 4.32
C LEU A 138 -12.85 -23.96 3.62
N PHE A 139 -13.09 -25.22 3.96
CA PHE A 139 -14.30 -25.95 3.57
C PHE A 139 -15.35 -25.74 4.66
N PHE A 140 -16.58 -25.42 4.25
CA PHE A 140 -17.69 -25.13 5.16
C PHE A 140 -18.73 -26.24 5.07
N SER A 141 -19.10 -26.78 6.22
CA SER A 141 -20.14 -27.80 6.38
C SER A 141 -20.87 -27.56 7.71
N GLU A 142 -20.18 -27.60 8.84
CA GLU A 142 -20.79 -27.21 10.13
C GLU A 142 -19.80 -26.45 11.03
N ASN A 143 -18.55 -26.90 11.05
CA ASN A 143 -17.44 -26.25 11.73
C ASN A 143 -16.28 -26.01 10.73
N PRO A 144 -15.63 -24.85 10.77
CA PRO A 144 -14.49 -24.58 9.90
C PRO A 144 -13.35 -25.54 10.19
N LYS A 145 -12.87 -26.25 9.16
CA LYS A 145 -11.67 -27.10 9.25
C LYS A 145 -10.52 -26.43 8.51
N THR A 146 -9.40 -26.31 9.21
CA THR A 146 -8.13 -25.83 8.62
C THR A 146 -7.38 -27.00 8.00
N GLU A 147 -7.12 -26.96 6.69
CA GLU A 147 -6.30 -27.98 6.00
C GLU A 147 -4.80 -27.70 6.16
N PHE A 148 -4.39 -26.43 6.05
CA PHE A 148 -3.01 -26.00 6.29
C PHE A 148 -2.96 -24.49 6.60
N TYR A 149 -1.95 -24.05 7.34
CA TYR A 149 -1.68 -22.64 7.66
C TYR A 149 -0.75 -21.97 6.64
N LEU A 150 -0.57 -20.65 6.77
CA LEU A 150 0.26 -19.85 5.86
C LEU A 150 1.74 -20.27 5.84
N LYS A 151 2.22 -20.91 6.92
CA LYS A 151 3.62 -21.37 7.04
C LYS A 151 3.90 -22.77 6.50
N ASN A 152 2.88 -23.56 6.18
CA ASN A 152 3.05 -24.99 5.87
C ASN A 152 3.76 -25.26 4.54
N PHE A 153 3.64 -24.35 3.57
CA PHE A 153 4.21 -24.53 2.23
C PHE A 153 4.96 -23.26 1.79
N THR A 154 6.08 -23.45 1.11
CA THR A 154 6.92 -22.36 0.60
C THR A 154 6.97 -22.29 -0.93
N GLN A 155 6.58 -23.37 -1.63
CA GLN A 155 6.54 -23.42 -3.09
C GLN A 155 5.09 -23.51 -3.61
N PRO A 156 4.75 -22.90 -4.75
CA PRO A 156 3.38 -22.88 -5.26
C PRO A 156 2.92 -24.29 -5.66
N LYS A 157 3.84 -25.11 -6.16
CA LYS A 157 3.55 -26.48 -6.61
C LYS A 157 3.02 -27.35 -5.47
N ASP A 158 3.56 -27.17 -4.25
CA ASP A 158 3.20 -27.96 -3.08
C ASP A 158 1.82 -27.53 -2.57
N VAL A 159 1.52 -26.23 -2.62
CA VAL A 159 0.19 -25.68 -2.33
C VAL A 159 -0.85 -26.25 -3.30
N VAL A 160 -0.56 -26.25 -4.60
CA VAL A 160 -1.48 -26.79 -5.62
C VAL A 160 -1.72 -28.29 -5.40
N PHE A 161 -0.68 -29.04 -5.03
CA PHE A 161 -0.82 -30.46 -4.71
C PHE A 161 -1.69 -30.66 -3.45
N ALA A 162 -1.41 -29.94 -2.37
CA ALA A 162 -2.19 -30.01 -1.14
C ALA A 162 -3.67 -29.68 -1.36
N ILE A 163 -3.97 -28.71 -2.24
CA ILE A 163 -5.35 -28.34 -2.61
C ILE A 163 -6.07 -29.51 -3.32
N LYS A 164 -5.38 -30.23 -4.21
CA LYS A 164 -5.96 -31.39 -4.93
C LYS A 164 -6.31 -32.55 -4.00
N GLU A 165 -5.61 -32.66 -2.87
CA GLU A 165 -5.84 -33.72 -1.88
C GLU A 165 -6.96 -33.37 -0.89
N VAL A 166 -7.55 -32.17 -0.97
CA VAL A 166 -8.60 -31.80 -0.02
C VAL A 166 -9.90 -32.52 -0.33
N ALA A 167 -10.34 -33.37 0.61
CA ALA A 167 -11.60 -34.07 0.51
C ALA A 167 -12.80 -33.17 0.80
N PHE A 168 -13.80 -33.21 -0.08
CA PHE A 168 -15.09 -32.56 0.15
C PHE A 168 -15.81 -33.18 1.37
N ARG A 169 -16.30 -32.31 2.26
CA ARG A 169 -17.15 -32.69 3.39
C ARG A 169 -18.49 -31.98 3.22
N GLY A 170 -19.55 -32.74 2.93
CA GLY A 170 -20.91 -32.19 2.84
C GLY A 170 -21.37 -31.57 4.16
N GLY A 171 -22.36 -30.69 4.11
CA GLY A 171 -23.01 -30.05 5.26
C GLY A 171 -23.66 -28.71 4.89
N ASN A 172 -23.92 -27.88 5.90
CA ASN A 172 -24.48 -26.53 5.79
C ASN A 172 -23.41 -25.47 5.45
N THR A 173 -23.87 -24.27 5.09
CA THR A 173 -22.98 -23.21 4.60
C THR A 173 -22.74 -22.15 5.67
N ASN A 174 -22.01 -22.52 6.74
CA ASN A 174 -21.67 -21.61 7.86
C ASN A 174 -20.49 -20.67 7.49
N THR A 175 -20.78 -19.63 6.73
CA THR A 175 -19.83 -18.66 6.16
C THR A 175 -19.34 -17.64 7.20
N GLY A 176 -20.17 -17.30 8.18
CA GLY A 176 -19.82 -16.40 9.28
C GLY A 176 -18.77 -16.99 10.22
N LYS A 177 -19.04 -18.18 10.77
CA LYS A 177 -18.12 -18.91 11.66
C LYS A 177 -16.75 -19.12 11.02
N ALA A 178 -16.79 -19.44 9.74
CA ALA A 178 -15.65 -19.56 8.87
C ALA A 178 -14.77 -18.31 8.75
N LEU A 179 -15.41 -17.18 8.43
CA LEU A 179 -14.71 -15.90 8.29
C LEU A 179 -14.09 -15.48 9.63
N ARG A 180 -14.83 -15.67 10.73
CA ARG A 180 -14.32 -15.41 12.08
C ARG A 180 -13.12 -16.28 12.42
N HIS A 181 -13.22 -17.60 12.22
CA HIS A 181 -12.11 -18.53 12.44
C HIS A 181 -10.87 -18.14 11.61
N THR A 182 -11.09 -17.67 10.38
CA THR A 182 -10.01 -17.14 9.53
C THR A 182 -9.35 -15.92 10.17
N ALA A 183 -10.16 -14.95 10.59
CA ALA A 183 -9.68 -13.70 11.14
C ALA A 183 -8.89 -13.89 12.45
N GLU A 184 -9.37 -14.80 13.31
CA GLU A 184 -8.77 -15.06 14.62
C GLU A 184 -7.53 -15.96 14.54
N THR A 185 -7.48 -16.88 13.58
CA THR A 185 -6.46 -17.94 13.58
C THR A 185 -5.39 -17.79 12.50
N PHE A 186 -5.74 -17.38 11.27
CA PHE A 186 -4.80 -17.48 10.16
C PHE A 186 -3.81 -16.33 10.09
N PHE A 187 -4.23 -15.12 10.45
CA PHE A 187 -3.40 -13.92 10.34
C PHE A 187 -2.60 -13.61 11.62
N THR A 188 -2.21 -14.64 12.35
CA THR A 188 -1.32 -14.53 13.51
C THR A 188 0.14 -14.83 13.12
N PRO A 189 1.12 -14.22 13.81
CA PRO A 189 2.55 -14.49 13.55
C PRO A 189 2.90 -15.99 13.64
N GLU A 190 2.29 -16.71 14.57
CA GLU A 190 2.54 -18.14 14.81
C GLU A 190 2.09 -19.00 13.63
N ASN A 191 1.08 -18.55 12.88
CA ASN A 191 0.51 -19.27 11.74
C ASN A 191 1.03 -18.77 10.38
N GLY A 192 2.05 -17.90 10.39
CA GLY A 192 2.78 -17.46 9.20
C GLY A 192 2.36 -16.10 8.65
N ALA A 193 1.58 -15.33 9.41
CA ALA A 193 1.27 -13.96 9.04
C ALA A 193 2.50 -13.06 9.14
N ARG A 194 2.65 -12.15 8.18
CA ARG A 194 3.79 -11.22 8.12
C ARG A 194 3.29 -9.79 8.25
N ARG A 195 4.00 -8.97 9.03
CA ARG A 195 3.77 -7.53 9.06
C ARG A 195 4.14 -6.92 7.71
N GLY A 196 3.42 -5.89 7.32
CA GLY A 196 3.67 -5.14 6.08
C GLY A 196 3.15 -5.81 4.81
N PHE A 197 2.50 -6.96 4.90
CA PHE A 197 1.91 -7.65 3.75
C PHE A 197 0.39 -7.61 3.83
N PRO A 198 -0.30 -7.51 2.68
CA PRO A 198 -1.73 -7.54 2.66
C PRO A 198 -2.32 -8.82 3.24
N ARG A 199 -3.26 -8.69 4.18
CA ARG A 199 -4.05 -9.83 4.68
C ARG A 199 -5.26 -10.00 3.79
N VAL A 200 -5.36 -11.16 3.18
CA VAL A 200 -6.35 -11.42 2.14
C VAL A 200 -6.98 -12.79 2.34
N THR A 201 -8.31 -12.81 2.37
CA THR A 201 -9.11 -14.03 2.45
C THR A 201 -9.98 -14.12 1.21
N VAL A 202 -9.86 -15.21 0.45
CA VAL A 202 -10.78 -15.52 -0.65
C VAL A 202 -11.70 -16.64 -0.20
N MET A 203 -12.95 -16.31 0.03
CA MET A 203 -14.00 -17.25 0.40
C MET A 203 -14.71 -17.69 -0.86
N PHE A 204 -14.86 -19.00 -1.03
CA PHE A 204 -15.73 -19.51 -2.06
C PHE A 204 -17.00 -20.11 -1.47
N VAL A 205 -18.14 -19.75 -2.03
CA VAL A 205 -19.46 -20.17 -1.51
C VAL A 205 -20.33 -20.70 -2.63
N ASP A 206 -21.06 -21.79 -2.44
CA ASP A 206 -21.89 -22.41 -3.49
C ASP A 206 -23.40 -22.17 -3.31
N GLY A 207 -23.79 -21.43 -2.26
CA GLY A 207 -25.16 -21.07 -1.93
C GLY A 207 -25.22 -19.94 -0.90
N TRP A 208 -26.43 -19.68 -0.38
CA TRP A 208 -26.64 -18.71 0.68
C TRP A 208 -26.03 -19.18 2.02
N PRO A 209 -25.46 -18.27 2.84
CA PRO A 209 -24.99 -18.65 4.16
C PRO A 209 -26.15 -18.97 5.09
N SER A 210 -25.90 -19.92 5.98
CA SER A 210 -26.86 -20.38 6.99
C SER A 210 -26.67 -19.70 8.35
N ASP A 211 -25.69 -18.80 8.48
CA ASP A 211 -25.30 -18.10 9.71
C ASP A 211 -25.05 -16.59 9.48
N ASP A 212 -24.84 -15.86 10.58
CA ASP A 212 -24.57 -14.41 10.55
C ASP A 212 -23.14 -14.10 10.10
N ILE A 213 -23.02 -13.29 9.05
CA ILE A 213 -21.76 -12.84 8.46
C ILE A 213 -21.33 -11.47 9.00
N GLU A 214 -22.23 -10.65 9.53
CA GLU A 214 -21.94 -9.25 9.85
C GLU A 214 -20.90 -9.11 10.94
N GLU A 215 -21.07 -9.83 12.05
CA GLU A 215 -20.13 -9.80 13.16
C GLU A 215 -18.76 -10.32 12.72
N ALA A 216 -18.72 -11.41 11.95
CA ALA A 216 -17.49 -11.98 11.42
C ALA A 216 -16.79 -11.05 10.41
N ALA A 217 -17.55 -10.35 9.57
CA ALA A 217 -17.02 -9.37 8.63
C ALA A 217 -16.48 -8.13 9.36
N THR A 218 -17.11 -7.73 10.47
CA THR A 218 -16.61 -6.64 11.32
C THR A 218 -15.28 -7.02 11.96
N VAL A 219 -15.20 -8.20 12.57
CA VAL A 219 -13.94 -8.72 13.13
C VAL A 219 -12.86 -8.82 12.06
N ALA A 220 -13.18 -9.30 10.86
CA ALA A 220 -12.24 -9.38 9.75
C ALA A 220 -11.72 -7.99 9.32
N ARG A 221 -12.61 -7.00 9.18
CA ARG A 221 -12.26 -5.62 8.83
C ARG A 221 -11.37 -4.97 9.88
N GLU A 222 -11.72 -5.07 11.16
CA GLU A 222 -10.94 -4.51 12.28
C GLU A 222 -9.57 -5.20 12.43
N SER A 223 -9.52 -6.49 12.09
CA SER A 223 -8.28 -7.27 12.02
C SER A 223 -7.43 -6.93 10.79
N GLY A 224 -7.90 -6.02 9.95
CA GLY A 224 -7.19 -5.56 8.79
C GLY A 224 -7.15 -6.60 7.67
N ILE A 225 -8.25 -7.31 7.40
CA ILE A 225 -8.33 -8.39 6.42
C ILE A 225 -9.23 -7.98 5.26
N ASN A 226 -8.71 -8.13 4.05
CA ASN A 226 -9.49 -7.96 2.82
C ASN A 226 -10.17 -9.27 2.51
N VAL A 227 -11.48 -9.30 2.70
CA VAL A 227 -12.30 -10.44 2.32
C VAL A 227 -12.65 -10.30 0.85
N PHE A 228 -12.64 -11.41 0.11
CA PHE A 228 -13.17 -11.54 -1.24
C PHE A 228 -14.09 -12.74 -1.26
N VAL A 229 -15.32 -12.57 -1.72
CA VAL A 229 -16.30 -13.66 -1.81
C VAL A 229 -16.50 -14.01 -3.28
N VAL A 230 -16.33 -15.29 -3.60
CA VAL A 230 -16.52 -15.85 -4.93
C VAL A 230 -17.60 -16.91 -4.84
N SER A 231 -18.80 -16.61 -5.31
CA SER A 231 -19.83 -17.66 -5.39
C SER A 231 -19.60 -18.58 -6.60
N VAL A 232 -19.84 -19.88 -6.47
CA VAL A 232 -19.53 -20.88 -7.50
C VAL A 232 -20.77 -21.24 -8.33
N ALA A 233 -21.95 -20.98 -7.77
CA ALA A 233 -23.24 -21.22 -8.39
C ALA A 233 -24.24 -20.14 -7.98
N LYS A 234 -25.22 -19.87 -8.84
CA LYS A 234 -26.36 -19.00 -8.48
C LYS A 234 -27.09 -19.66 -7.30
N PRO A 235 -27.28 -18.97 -6.17
CA PRO A 235 -27.97 -19.53 -5.02
C PRO A 235 -29.38 -20.01 -5.41
N ALA A 236 -29.80 -21.14 -4.87
CA ALA A 236 -31.13 -21.67 -5.19
C ALA A 236 -32.21 -20.78 -4.52
N PRO A 237 -33.33 -20.47 -5.19
CA PRO A 237 -34.42 -19.70 -4.57
C PRO A 237 -34.94 -20.34 -3.27
N GLU A 238 -34.86 -21.66 -3.15
CA GLU A 238 -35.29 -22.43 -1.98
C GLU A 238 -34.37 -22.21 -0.76
N GLU A 239 -33.09 -21.91 -0.99
CA GLU A 239 -32.09 -21.61 0.05
C GLU A 239 -32.26 -20.20 0.62
N LEU A 240 -33.03 -19.33 -0.04
CA LEU A 240 -33.31 -17.96 0.42
C LEU A 240 -34.03 -17.95 1.78
N GLY A 241 -34.81 -18.99 2.10
CA GLY A 241 -35.49 -19.14 3.38
C GLY A 241 -34.55 -19.39 4.56
N MET A 242 -33.30 -19.78 4.31
CA MET A 242 -32.28 -20.06 5.32
C MET A 242 -31.41 -18.83 5.65
N VAL A 243 -31.55 -17.76 4.86
CA VAL A 243 -30.83 -16.49 5.08
C VAL A 243 -31.47 -15.77 6.27
N GLN A 244 -30.72 -15.67 7.38
CA GLN A 244 -31.18 -14.93 8.56
C GLN A 244 -31.29 -13.43 8.32
N ASP A 245 -30.39 -12.85 7.50
CA ASP A 245 -30.40 -11.42 7.21
C ASP A 245 -30.56 -11.12 5.70
N ARG A 246 -31.81 -10.83 5.31
CA ARG A 246 -32.25 -10.65 3.91
C ARG A 246 -31.83 -9.30 3.31
N GLY A 247 -31.53 -8.30 4.15
CA GLY A 247 -31.23 -6.93 3.70
C GLY A 247 -29.74 -6.69 3.43
N LEU A 248 -28.86 -7.54 3.99
CA LEU A 248 -27.44 -7.24 4.09
C LEU A 248 -26.62 -7.77 2.92
N PHE A 249 -26.97 -8.90 2.30
CA PHE A 249 -26.21 -9.40 1.14
C PHE A 249 -26.12 -8.38 0.01
N ALA A 250 -27.20 -7.64 -0.26
CA ALA A 250 -27.21 -6.59 -1.27
C ALA A 250 -26.36 -5.36 -0.88
N LYS A 251 -26.15 -5.08 0.41
CA LYS A 251 -25.33 -3.96 0.93
C LYS A 251 -23.87 -4.31 1.21
N THR A 252 -23.56 -5.55 1.56
CA THR A 252 -22.18 -6.08 1.66
C THR A 252 -21.56 -6.24 0.27
N ILE A 253 -22.39 -6.27 -0.77
CA ILE A 253 -22.04 -6.38 -2.19
C ILE A 253 -21.70 -5.03 -2.86
N THR A 254 -21.57 -3.91 -2.15
CA THR A 254 -21.11 -2.67 -2.83
C THR A 254 -19.67 -2.75 -3.37
N HIS A 255 -18.88 -3.78 -3.00
CA HIS A 255 -17.59 -4.11 -3.63
C HIS A 255 -17.36 -5.59 -3.99
N PHE A 256 -18.36 -6.46 -3.79
CA PHE A 256 -18.19 -7.91 -3.88
C PHE A 256 -18.90 -8.52 -5.09
N LEU A 257 -18.09 -8.97 -6.05
CA LEU A 257 -18.50 -9.44 -7.36
C LEU A 257 -19.39 -10.71 -7.31
N THR A 258 -20.53 -10.64 -7.98
CA THR A 258 -21.39 -11.78 -8.38
C THR A 258 -20.97 -12.32 -9.77
N ILE A 259 -21.28 -13.58 -10.10
CA ILE A 259 -20.39 -14.51 -10.85
C ILE A 259 -20.80 -14.90 -12.26
N CYS A 260 -19.77 -15.06 -13.13
CA CYS A 260 -19.65 -16.18 -14.07
C CYS A 260 -18.13 -16.51 -14.31
N PRO A 261 -17.69 -17.78 -14.36
CA PRO A 261 -16.37 -18.14 -13.81
C PRO A 261 -15.18 -18.07 -14.79
N THR A 262 -15.39 -18.16 -16.10
CA THR A 262 -14.27 -18.08 -17.07
C THR A 262 -13.78 -16.66 -17.35
N LYS A 263 -14.52 -15.62 -16.91
CA LYS A 263 -14.20 -14.21 -17.22
C LYS A 263 -13.59 -13.42 -16.06
N PHE A 264 -13.64 -13.92 -14.83
CA PHE A 264 -13.27 -13.14 -13.63
C PHE A 264 -11.98 -13.56 -12.91
N VAL A 265 -11.36 -14.68 -13.26
CA VAL A 265 -10.07 -15.08 -12.69
C VAL A 265 -9.00 -13.99 -12.89
N LYS A 266 -8.95 -13.41 -14.09
CA LYS A 266 -8.04 -12.30 -14.40
C LYS A 266 -8.35 -11.04 -13.57
N PRO A 267 -9.59 -10.50 -13.55
CA PRO A 267 -9.95 -9.37 -12.69
C PRO A 267 -9.71 -9.60 -11.19
N LEU A 268 -10.05 -10.78 -10.67
CA LEU A 268 -9.81 -11.11 -9.26
C LEU A 268 -8.31 -11.17 -8.97
N ALA A 269 -7.53 -11.86 -9.80
CA ALA A 269 -6.07 -11.85 -9.69
C ALA A 269 -5.52 -10.42 -9.73
N GLN A 270 -5.95 -9.59 -10.69
CA GLN A 270 -5.52 -8.19 -10.78
C GLN A 270 -5.82 -7.39 -9.50
N ARG A 271 -7.00 -7.55 -8.89
CA ARG A 271 -7.33 -6.91 -7.61
C ARG A 271 -6.50 -7.45 -6.45
N LEU A 272 -6.33 -8.78 -6.36
CA LEU A 272 -5.47 -9.41 -5.36
C LEU A 272 -4.00 -8.99 -5.50
N CYS A 273 -3.59 -8.57 -6.69
CA CYS A 273 -2.25 -8.09 -7.00
C CYS A 273 -2.06 -6.57 -6.79
N ALA A 274 -3.14 -5.82 -6.53
CA ALA A 274 -3.12 -4.37 -6.32
C ALA A 274 -2.95 -4.05 -4.83
N GLU A 275 -1.73 -4.25 -4.28
CA GLU A 275 -1.39 -3.99 -2.87
C GLU A 275 -1.81 -2.58 -2.41
N GLU A 276 -1.60 -1.57 -3.24
CA GLU A 276 -1.94 -0.16 -3.00
C GLU A 276 -3.46 0.10 -2.86
N GLN A 277 -4.31 -0.81 -3.33
CA GLN A 277 -5.77 -0.66 -3.30
C GLN A 277 -6.43 -1.44 -2.16
N MET A 278 -5.65 -2.14 -1.32
CA MET A 278 -6.15 -2.95 -0.22
C MET A 278 -6.34 -2.13 1.07
N LEU A 279 -7.26 -1.19 1.03
CA LEU A 279 -7.54 -0.23 2.10
C LEU A 279 -7.83 -0.88 3.46
N CYS A 280 -8.45 -2.07 3.47
CA CYS A 280 -8.74 -2.79 4.70
C CYS A 280 -7.55 -3.62 5.21
N SER A 281 -6.43 -3.74 4.49
CA SER A 281 -5.30 -4.52 5.01
C SER A 281 -4.54 -3.73 6.06
N LYS A 282 -3.96 -4.36 7.10
CA LYS A 282 -2.87 -3.71 7.85
C LYS A 282 -1.53 -3.82 7.12
N THR A 283 -1.16 -2.79 6.35
CA THR A 283 0.16 -2.65 5.71
C THR A 283 0.90 -1.45 6.30
N CYS A 284 2.17 -1.27 5.93
CA CYS A 284 2.87 -0.06 6.32
C CYS A 284 2.11 1.21 5.85
N TYR A 285 1.64 1.22 4.60
CA TYR A 285 1.11 2.43 3.98
C TYR A 285 -0.22 2.90 4.61
N ASN A 286 -0.93 2.03 5.31
CA ASN A 286 -2.25 2.32 5.89
C ASN A 286 -2.37 1.88 7.36
N SER A 287 -1.27 1.73 8.11
CA SER A 287 -1.33 1.34 9.53
C SER A 287 -0.21 1.97 10.36
N VAL A 288 0.10 3.22 10.05
CA VAL A 288 1.11 4.00 10.78
C VAL A 288 0.54 5.34 11.25
N ASN A 289 0.97 5.78 12.42
CA ASN A 289 0.73 7.12 12.93
C ASN A 289 2.04 7.89 12.83
N ILE A 290 2.12 8.87 11.92
CA ILE A 290 3.33 9.65 11.67
C ILE A 290 3.11 11.07 12.18
N ALA A 291 3.90 11.51 13.15
CA ALA A 291 3.95 12.91 13.58
C ALA A 291 5.18 13.60 13.00
N PHE A 292 4.96 14.74 12.33
CA PHE A 292 6.03 15.62 11.88
C PHE A 292 6.28 16.72 12.90
N LEU A 293 7.52 16.81 13.38
CA LEU A 293 7.99 17.91 14.23
C LEU A 293 8.74 18.87 13.32
N ILE A 294 8.17 20.06 13.17
CA ILE A 294 8.57 21.03 12.14
C ILE A 294 9.22 22.23 12.83
N ASP A 295 10.50 22.43 12.60
CA ASP A 295 11.22 23.61 13.07
C ASP A 295 10.71 24.86 12.36
N GLY A 296 10.05 25.73 13.13
CA GLY A 296 9.52 27.02 12.69
C GLY A 296 10.41 28.20 13.09
N SER A 297 11.67 27.94 13.46
CA SER A 297 12.58 28.96 13.99
C SER A 297 12.99 30.00 12.94
N SER A 298 13.54 31.12 13.43
CA SER A 298 13.97 32.25 12.61
C SER A 298 15.13 31.92 11.67
N SER A 299 15.94 30.89 11.95
CA SER A 299 17.04 30.45 11.08
C SER A 299 16.56 29.80 9.79
N VAL A 300 15.41 29.12 9.84
CA VAL A 300 14.80 28.48 8.67
C VAL A 300 14.39 29.55 7.66
N GLY A 301 13.58 30.51 8.08
CA GLY A 301 12.99 31.55 7.24
C GLY A 301 11.81 31.06 6.36
N ASP A 302 10.89 31.97 6.04
CA ASP A 302 9.60 31.66 5.37
C ASP A 302 9.77 30.91 4.03
N SER A 303 10.77 31.27 3.22
CA SER A 303 10.99 30.64 1.92
C SER A 303 11.41 29.17 2.05
N ASN A 304 12.30 28.87 2.99
CA ASN A 304 12.76 27.50 3.23
C ASN A 304 11.71 26.68 3.96
N PHE A 305 10.92 27.32 4.83
CA PHE A 305 9.81 26.67 5.51
C PHE A 305 8.81 26.06 4.52
N ARG A 306 8.53 26.73 3.39
CA ARG A 306 7.71 26.15 2.31
C ARG A 306 8.31 24.88 1.71
N LEU A 307 9.63 24.82 1.54
CA LEU A 307 10.31 23.60 1.06
C LEU A 307 10.19 22.45 2.06
N VAL A 308 10.21 22.75 3.36
CA VAL A 308 9.95 21.76 4.42
C VAL A 308 8.52 21.23 4.34
N LEU A 309 7.53 22.09 4.16
CA LEU A 309 6.13 21.67 4.01
C LEU A 309 5.91 20.84 2.73
N ASP A 310 6.55 21.19 1.62
CA ASP A 310 6.48 20.41 0.38
C ASP A 310 7.11 19.02 0.56
N PHE A 311 8.27 18.95 1.23
CA PHE A 311 8.92 17.69 1.59
C PHE A 311 8.00 16.79 2.45
N ILE A 312 7.36 17.36 3.48
CA ILE A 312 6.40 16.62 4.32
C ILE A 312 5.20 16.16 3.49
N ALA A 313 4.64 17.04 2.66
CA ALA A 313 3.49 16.71 1.81
C ALA A 313 3.81 15.53 0.87
N ASN A 314 5.02 15.48 0.29
CA ASN A 314 5.44 14.38 -0.58
C ASN A 314 5.58 13.04 0.18
N ILE A 315 6.01 13.07 1.45
CA ILE A 315 6.01 11.88 2.30
C ILE A 315 4.57 11.44 2.62
N VAL A 316 3.71 12.39 3.01
CA VAL A 316 2.29 12.12 3.34
C VAL A 316 1.54 11.50 2.16
N ASP A 317 1.79 11.96 0.93
CA ASP A 317 1.13 11.48 -0.28
C ASP A 317 1.32 9.96 -0.52
N ALA A 318 2.43 9.41 -0.04
CA ALA A 318 2.75 7.99 -0.16
C ALA A 318 1.92 7.08 0.77
N PHE A 319 1.28 7.62 1.81
CA PHE A 319 0.50 6.86 2.78
C PHE A 319 -1.01 7.01 2.52
N GLU A 320 -1.78 5.96 2.81
CA GLU A 320 -3.23 5.95 2.69
C GLU A 320 -3.87 6.45 4.00
N ILE A 321 -4.28 7.72 3.99
CA ILE A 321 -4.85 8.41 5.14
C ILE A 321 -6.34 8.13 5.24
N SER A 322 -6.77 7.58 6.37
CA SER A 322 -8.19 7.36 6.69
C SER A 322 -8.40 7.13 8.18
N ASP A 323 -9.67 7.14 8.63
CA ASP A 323 -10.05 6.88 10.03
C ASP A 323 -9.52 5.55 10.59
N ILE A 324 -9.50 4.53 9.74
CA ILE A 324 -9.03 3.17 10.03
C ILE A 324 -7.61 2.89 9.51
N GLY A 325 -7.02 3.86 8.79
CA GLY A 325 -5.77 3.73 8.07
C GLY A 325 -4.61 4.44 8.76
N SER A 326 -3.71 5.01 7.96
CA SER A 326 -2.62 5.83 8.49
C SER A 326 -3.14 7.18 8.98
N LYS A 327 -2.50 7.72 10.01
CA LYS A 327 -2.85 9.02 10.61
C LYS A 327 -1.65 9.94 10.62
N ILE A 328 -1.88 11.20 10.26
CA ILE A 328 -0.82 12.21 10.23
C ILE A 328 -1.06 13.24 11.33
N GLY A 329 0.01 13.55 12.06
CA GLY A 329 0.06 14.65 13.00
C GLY A 329 1.17 15.62 12.61
N ALA A 330 1.02 16.89 12.99
CA ALA A 330 2.04 17.91 12.78
C ALA A 330 2.10 18.84 13.97
N VAL A 331 3.31 19.03 14.50
CA VAL A 331 3.62 20.00 15.55
C VAL A 331 4.69 20.91 15.00
N GLN A 332 4.38 22.20 14.90
CA GLN A 332 5.40 23.21 14.65
C GLN A 332 5.98 23.65 15.99
N PHE A 333 7.29 23.84 16.06
CA PHE A 333 7.94 24.29 17.30
C PHE A 333 8.92 25.43 17.05
N THR A 334 8.99 26.33 18.04
CA THR A 334 10.04 27.32 18.17
C THR A 334 10.58 27.28 19.60
N TYR A 335 10.37 28.33 20.41
CA TYR A 335 10.38 28.23 21.87
C TYR A 335 9.10 27.58 22.40
N ASP A 336 7.99 27.82 21.70
CA ASP A 336 6.67 27.26 22.02
C ASP A 336 6.30 26.16 21.01
N GLN A 337 5.45 25.23 21.43
CA GLN A 337 4.95 24.13 20.59
C GLN A 337 3.51 24.40 20.18
N LYS A 338 3.24 24.33 18.88
CA LYS A 338 1.90 24.50 18.32
C LYS A 338 1.49 23.23 17.58
N LYS A 339 0.42 22.59 18.07
CA LYS A 339 -0.26 21.52 17.34
C LYS A 339 -0.94 22.13 16.10
N GLU A 340 -0.39 21.84 14.92
CA GLU A 340 -0.97 22.27 13.65
C GLU A 340 -2.00 21.25 13.15
N ILE A 341 -1.71 19.95 13.34
CA ILE A 341 -2.58 18.84 12.93
C ILE A 341 -2.56 17.74 14.01
N GLY A 342 -3.73 17.38 14.51
CA GLY A 342 -3.96 16.19 15.31
C GLY A 342 -4.28 14.95 14.46
N PHE A 343 -3.99 13.76 15.00
CA PHE A 343 -4.21 12.48 14.30
C PHE A 343 -5.66 12.17 13.90
N HIS A 344 -6.63 12.92 14.39
CA HIS A 344 -8.06 12.75 14.11
C HIS A 344 -8.68 13.99 13.46
N ASP A 345 -7.88 15.01 13.15
CA ASP A 345 -8.40 16.28 12.63
C ASP A 345 -8.81 16.15 11.15
N TYR A 346 -8.12 15.29 10.39
CA TYR A 346 -8.38 15.01 8.98
C TYR A 346 -8.39 13.52 8.70
N THR A 347 -9.34 13.08 7.86
CA THR A 347 -9.61 11.66 7.57
C THR A 347 -9.48 11.33 6.09
N THR A 348 -9.11 12.31 5.26
CA THR A 348 -8.85 12.14 3.82
C THR A 348 -7.43 12.58 3.50
N LYS A 349 -6.84 11.99 2.46
CA LYS A 349 -5.48 12.34 2.00
C LYS A 349 -5.46 13.78 1.51
N GLU A 350 -6.46 14.18 0.74
CA GLU A 350 -6.57 15.51 0.13
C GLU A 350 -6.64 16.63 1.19
N ASP A 351 -7.48 16.46 2.21
CA ASP A 351 -7.61 17.47 3.28
C ASP A 351 -6.34 17.55 4.13
N THR A 352 -5.72 16.40 4.40
CA THR A 352 -4.45 16.34 5.14
C THR A 352 -3.33 17.06 4.38
N LEU A 353 -3.20 16.84 3.07
CA LEU A 353 -2.20 17.53 2.23
C LEU A 353 -2.45 19.03 2.16
N ALA A 354 -3.71 19.45 2.08
CA ALA A 354 -4.08 20.86 2.11
C ALA A 354 -3.75 21.50 3.47
N ALA A 355 -4.01 20.80 4.57
CA ALA A 355 -3.69 21.25 5.92
C ALA A 355 -2.18 21.41 6.13
N VAL A 356 -1.38 20.42 5.70
CA VAL A 356 0.09 20.48 5.79
C VAL A 356 0.64 21.69 5.02
N ARG A 357 0.23 21.90 3.78
CA ARG A 357 0.66 23.04 2.96
C ARG A 357 0.17 24.39 3.50
N GLY A 358 -0.90 24.38 4.30
CA GLY A 358 -1.50 25.56 4.92
C GLY A 358 -0.87 25.99 6.24
N ILE A 359 0.10 25.25 6.77
CA ILE A 359 0.78 25.58 8.04
C ILE A 359 1.51 26.92 7.90
N ARG A 360 1.27 27.82 8.86
CA ARG A 360 1.86 29.17 8.87
C ARG A 360 3.15 29.19 9.66
N TYR A 361 4.20 29.79 9.09
CA TYR A 361 5.49 29.98 9.73
C TYR A 361 5.38 30.81 11.03
N MET A 362 5.98 30.33 12.13
CA MET A 362 5.94 30.98 13.44
C MET A 362 7.07 32.00 13.67
N SER A 363 8.30 31.70 13.27
CA SER A 363 9.53 32.43 13.66
C SER A 363 9.79 32.39 15.18
N GLY A 364 11.05 32.23 15.59
CA GLY A 364 11.43 32.11 17.00
C GLY A 364 12.75 31.36 17.19
N GLY A 365 13.00 30.83 18.39
CA GLY A 365 14.13 29.93 18.66
C GLY A 365 13.81 28.48 18.35
N THR A 366 14.62 27.56 18.86
CA THR A 366 14.55 26.12 18.57
C THR A 366 14.62 25.30 19.86
N ALA A 367 13.48 24.78 20.33
CA ALA A 367 13.35 23.92 21.52
C ALA A 367 12.80 22.54 21.12
N THR A 368 13.69 21.70 20.60
CA THR A 368 13.37 20.39 20.04
C THR A 368 13.05 19.34 21.11
N GLY A 369 13.68 19.39 22.28
CA GLY A 369 13.42 18.46 23.38
C GLY A 369 11.99 18.59 23.90
N GLU A 370 11.54 19.81 24.16
CA GLU A 370 10.15 20.14 24.52
C GLU A 370 9.19 19.77 23.39
N ALA A 371 9.55 19.97 22.12
CA ALA A 371 8.73 19.54 20.98
C ALA A 371 8.48 18.03 20.97
N ILE A 372 9.49 17.21 21.26
CA ILE A 372 9.35 15.75 21.38
C ILE A 372 8.39 15.41 22.52
N SER A 373 8.63 15.97 23.72
CA SER A 373 7.79 15.72 24.90
C SER A 373 6.33 16.14 24.69
N TYR A 374 6.11 17.31 24.08
CA TYR A 374 4.79 17.82 23.73
C TYR A 374 4.07 16.88 22.75
N THR A 375 4.76 16.40 21.72
CA THR A 375 4.20 15.50 20.71
C THR A 375 3.76 14.19 21.33
N VAL A 376 4.61 13.57 22.16
CA VAL A 376 4.26 12.34 22.88
C VAL A 376 3.02 12.56 23.75
N SER A 377 2.99 13.67 24.49
CA SER A 377 1.91 13.96 25.45
C SER A 377 0.58 14.30 24.78
N ASN A 378 0.60 15.07 23.70
CA ASN A 378 -0.61 15.65 23.11
C ASN A 378 -1.12 14.90 21.87
N LEU A 379 -0.25 14.15 21.19
CA LEU A 379 -0.63 13.38 20.00
C LEU A 379 -0.65 11.88 20.27
N TYR A 380 0.38 11.32 20.91
CA TYR A 380 0.49 9.85 21.06
C TYR A 380 -0.19 9.27 22.30
N ASN A 381 -0.17 9.96 23.44
CA ASN A 381 -0.84 9.47 24.64
C ASN A 381 -2.35 9.22 24.44
N PRO A 382 -3.10 10.07 23.71
CA PRO A 382 -4.50 9.78 23.36
C PRO A 382 -4.69 8.53 22.49
N LEU A 383 -3.63 8.07 21.79
CA LEU A 383 -3.64 6.89 20.92
C LEU A 383 -3.16 5.61 21.61
N LYS A 384 -2.89 5.64 22.92
CA LYS A 384 -2.44 4.43 23.65
C LYS A 384 -3.48 3.31 23.49
N GLY A 385 -3.00 2.13 23.06
CA GLY A 385 -3.84 0.97 22.73
C GLY A 385 -4.27 0.89 21.25
N GLY A 386 -3.91 1.87 20.43
CA GLY A 386 -4.11 1.82 18.98
C GLY A 386 -3.27 0.73 18.32
N ALA A 387 -3.80 0.15 17.24
CA ALA A 387 -3.13 -0.95 16.52
C ALA A 387 -2.06 -0.50 15.51
N ASN A 388 -1.97 0.80 15.23
CA ASN A 388 -0.99 1.38 14.31
C ASN A 388 0.37 1.54 14.99
N ARG A 389 1.45 1.47 14.20
CA ARG A 389 2.80 1.77 14.70
C ARG A 389 3.07 3.27 14.66
N ASN A 390 3.84 3.76 15.63
CA ASN A 390 4.04 5.18 15.86
C ASN A 390 5.43 5.62 15.39
N PHE A 391 5.49 6.70 14.62
CA PHE A 391 6.71 7.25 14.04
C PHE A 391 6.77 8.76 14.19
N ILE A 392 7.88 9.29 14.67
CA ILE A 392 8.17 10.73 14.67
C ILE A 392 9.18 11.04 13.58
N VAL A 393 8.94 12.06 12.78
CA VAL A 393 9.92 12.63 11.84
C VAL A 393 10.22 14.07 12.25
N ILE A 394 11.43 14.30 12.75
CA ILE A 394 11.90 15.61 13.22
C ILE A 394 12.65 16.29 12.08
N ILE A 395 12.30 17.53 11.76
CA ILE A 395 12.97 18.34 10.72
C ILE A 395 13.44 19.63 11.37
N THR A 396 14.76 19.87 11.38
CA THR A 396 15.39 21.05 12.01
C THR A 396 16.61 21.53 11.23
N ASP A 397 16.90 22.83 11.30
CA ASP A 397 18.05 23.45 10.62
C ASP A 397 19.19 23.86 11.55
N GLY A 398 19.04 23.65 12.86
CA GLY A 398 19.91 24.24 13.87
C GLY A 398 20.07 23.43 15.15
N GLN A 399 20.86 23.98 16.07
CA GLN A 399 21.10 23.43 17.40
C GLN A 399 19.92 23.77 18.32
N SER A 400 19.48 22.79 19.12
CA SER A 400 18.44 23.03 20.12
C SER A 400 18.97 23.84 21.31
N TYR A 401 18.12 24.68 21.90
CA TYR A 401 18.43 25.42 23.14
C TYR A 401 18.18 24.61 24.42
N ASP A 402 17.57 23.43 24.30
CA ASP A 402 17.19 22.54 25.39
C ASP A 402 17.83 21.15 25.27
N GLU A 403 17.60 20.31 26.29
CA GLU A 403 18.12 18.94 26.33
C GLU A 403 17.25 18.00 25.47
N ILE A 404 17.85 17.34 24.49
CA ILE A 404 17.14 16.55 23.47
C ILE A 404 17.15 15.03 23.70
N ARG A 405 18.13 14.48 24.42
CA ARG A 405 18.36 13.04 24.52
C ARG A 405 17.34 12.40 25.46
N GLY A 406 17.04 13.02 26.60
CA GLY A 406 16.03 12.54 27.54
C GLY A 406 14.65 12.36 26.89
N PRO A 407 14.08 13.42 26.27
CA PRO A 407 12.82 13.34 25.54
C PRO A 407 12.82 12.29 24.42
N ALA A 408 13.86 12.24 23.59
CA ALA A 408 13.97 11.28 22.50
C ALA A 408 13.98 9.83 22.99
N VAL A 409 14.80 9.51 23.99
CA VAL A 409 14.86 8.16 24.58
C VAL A 409 13.53 7.80 25.24
N SER A 410 12.84 8.76 25.87
CA SER A 410 11.51 8.54 26.44
C SER A 410 10.47 8.19 25.36
N ALA A 411 10.47 8.90 24.23
CA ALA A 411 9.59 8.59 23.10
C ALA A 411 9.86 7.18 22.54
N GLN A 412 11.14 6.81 22.40
CA GLN A 412 11.54 5.48 21.91
C GLN A 412 11.07 4.35 22.84
N LYS A 413 11.13 4.56 24.17
CA LYS A 413 10.63 3.59 25.16
C LYS A 413 9.12 3.39 25.11
N GLU A 414 8.36 4.36 24.63
CA GLU A 414 6.91 4.25 24.37
C GLU A 414 6.60 3.55 23.03
N GLY A 415 7.62 2.99 22.36
CA GLY A 415 7.48 2.26 21.10
C GLY A 415 7.33 3.16 19.87
N ILE A 416 7.83 4.40 19.96
CA ILE A 416 7.82 5.37 18.87
C ILE A 416 9.19 5.37 18.18
N THR A 417 9.23 5.06 16.89
CA THR A 417 10.47 5.16 16.09
C THR A 417 10.71 6.60 15.68
N VAL A 418 11.92 7.13 15.92
CA VAL A 418 12.27 8.53 15.66
C VAL A 418 13.22 8.62 14.46
N TYR A 419 12.84 9.44 13.49
CA TYR A 419 13.62 9.85 12.33
C TYR A 419 14.05 11.30 12.51
N SER A 420 15.33 11.60 12.26
CA SER A 420 15.88 12.96 12.35
C SER A 420 16.38 13.43 10.99
N VAL A 421 15.88 14.56 10.54
CA VAL A 421 16.25 15.22 9.28
C VAL A 421 16.85 16.59 9.61
N GLY A 422 18.16 16.69 9.45
CA GLY A 422 18.89 17.94 9.60
C GLY A 422 19.10 18.67 8.28
N VAL A 423 19.00 19.99 8.33
CA VAL A 423 19.29 20.87 7.19
C VAL A 423 20.33 21.91 7.58
N ALA A 424 21.07 22.44 6.61
CA ALA A 424 22.00 23.55 6.76
C ALA A 424 23.07 23.30 7.85
N TRP A 425 22.86 23.83 9.05
CA TRP A 425 23.84 23.82 10.14
C TRP A 425 23.44 22.89 11.29
N ALA A 426 22.41 22.07 11.11
CA ALA A 426 21.95 21.12 12.12
C ALA A 426 23.10 20.19 12.61
N PRO A 427 23.39 20.16 13.93
CA PRO A 427 24.48 19.34 14.47
C PRO A 427 24.21 17.84 14.29
N MET A 428 25.11 17.14 13.61
CA MET A 428 24.97 15.70 13.35
C MET A 428 24.84 14.86 14.63
N GLU A 429 25.52 15.25 15.70
CA GLU A 429 25.44 14.56 17.00
C GLU A 429 24.07 14.70 17.65
N ASP A 430 23.41 15.86 17.50
CA ASP A 430 22.05 16.07 18.01
C ASP A 430 21.04 15.22 17.23
N LEU A 431 21.15 15.20 15.89
CA LEU A 431 20.31 14.37 15.04
C LEU A 431 20.41 12.89 15.41
N LYS A 432 21.64 12.40 15.63
CA LYS A 432 21.90 11.02 16.09
C LYS A 432 21.38 10.78 17.50
N ALA A 433 21.49 11.73 18.41
CA ALA A 433 20.99 11.60 19.77
C ALA A 433 19.46 11.48 19.82
N MET A 434 18.74 12.12 18.88
CA MET A 434 17.28 12.04 18.78
C MET A 434 16.78 10.79 18.06
N ALA A 435 17.46 10.38 16.98
CA ALA A 435 17.00 9.30 16.11
C ALA A 435 16.98 7.93 16.81
N SER A 436 16.16 6.99 16.32
CA SER A 436 16.18 5.58 16.71
C SER A 436 17.36 4.83 16.07
N GLU A 437 17.63 3.60 16.55
CA GLU A 437 18.60 2.71 15.92
C GLU A 437 17.99 1.96 14.71
N PRO A 438 18.79 1.63 13.66
CA PRO A 438 20.19 2.01 13.47
C PRO A 438 20.33 3.43 12.90
N LYS A 439 21.26 4.22 13.45
CA LYS A 439 21.45 5.65 13.12
C LYS A 439 21.64 5.91 11.63
N GLU A 440 22.32 5.01 10.93
CA GLU A 440 22.63 5.13 9.50
C GLU A 440 21.38 5.18 8.61
N SER A 441 20.23 4.73 9.12
CA SER A 441 18.97 4.72 8.38
C SER A 441 17.87 5.61 8.97
N HIS A 442 18.13 6.24 10.12
CA HIS A 442 17.20 7.13 10.81
C HIS A 442 17.69 8.58 10.87
N VAL A 443 18.92 8.85 10.43
CA VAL A 443 19.51 10.19 10.39
C VAL A 443 19.76 10.61 8.95
N PHE A 444 19.21 11.76 8.58
CA PHE A 444 19.36 12.36 7.26
C PHE A 444 19.89 13.77 7.41
N PHE A 445 20.79 14.19 6.50
CA PHE A 445 21.40 15.51 6.56
C PHE A 445 21.69 16.07 5.17
N THR A 446 21.25 17.29 4.91
CA THR A 446 21.57 18.05 3.69
C THR A 446 22.06 19.44 4.05
N ARG A 447 22.97 20.00 3.25
CA ARG A 447 23.45 21.39 3.44
C ARG A 447 22.45 22.45 3.00
N GLU A 448 21.52 22.09 2.12
CA GLU A 448 20.54 23.00 1.54
C GLU A 448 19.13 22.41 1.63
N PHE A 449 18.13 23.25 1.87
CA PHE A 449 16.71 22.86 1.94
C PHE A 449 16.20 22.24 0.64
N THR A 450 16.73 22.68 -0.50
CA THR A 450 16.45 22.08 -1.82
C THR A 450 16.83 20.61 -1.87
N GLY A 451 17.79 20.15 -1.08
CA GLY A 451 18.22 18.75 -1.01
C GLY A 451 17.27 17.83 -0.24
N LEU A 452 16.24 18.35 0.44
CA LEU A 452 15.29 17.54 1.22
C LEU A 452 14.59 16.46 0.37
N HIS A 453 14.28 16.76 -0.90
CA HIS A 453 13.58 15.85 -1.80
C HIS A 453 14.27 14.47 -1.93
N GLN A 454 15.59 14.40 -1.76
CA GLN A 454 16.34 13.14 -1.88
C GLN A 454 16.04 12.17 -0.71
N PHE A 455 15.47 12.65 0.39
CA PHE A 455 15.19 11.84 1.58
C PHE A 455 13.76 11.31 1.65
N GLU A 456 12.85 11.79 0.81
CA GLU A 456 11.44 11.35 0.79
C GLU A 456 11.34 9.83 0.65
N GLN A 457 11.95 9.27 -0.40
CA GLN A 457 11.93 7.84 -0.67
C GLN A 457 12.68 7.01 0.38
N PRO A 458 13.90 7.39 0.84
CA PRO A 458 14.55 6.73 1.96
C PRO A 458 13.71 6.68 3.23
N ILE A 459 13.04 7.77 3.62
CA ILE A 459 12.21 7.82 4.84
C ILE A 459 10.96 6.96 4.69
N ILE A 460 10.24 7.05 3.56
CA ILE A 460 9.06 6.20 3.30
C ILE A 460 9.45 4.72 3.40
N LYS A 461 10.55 4.32 2.76
CA LYS A 461 11.06 2.94 2.80
C LYS A 461 11.54 2.54 4.19
N GLY A 462 12.18 3.45 4.92
CA GLY A 462 12.61 3.24 6.29
C GLY A 462 11.43 2.95 7.21
N ILE A 463 10.42 3.82 7.21
CA ILE A 463 9.19 3.66 7.99
C ILE A 463 8.57 2.30 7.70
N CYS A 464 8.49 1.90 6.43
CA CYS A 464 7.95 0.60 6.06
C CYS A 464 8.81 -0.60 6.43
N ARG A 465 10.14 -0.47 6.42
CA ARG A 465 11.03 -1.50 6.95
C ARG A 465 10.80 -1.68 8.45
N ASP A 466 10.85 -0.60 9.22
CA ASP A 466 10.71 -0.66 10.67
C ASP A 466 9.28 -1.02 11.10
N PHE A 467 8.29 -0.76 10.23
CA PHE A 467 6.94 -1.30 10.40
C PHE A 467 6.93 -2.83 10.43
N THR A 468 7.83 -3.49 9.72
CA THR A 468 7.91 -4.96 9.69
C THR A 468 8.78 -5.56 10.79
N GLU A 469 9.77 -4.84 11.28
CA GLU A 469 10.74 -5.34 12.26
C GLU A 469 10.18 -5.25 13.71
N PRO A 470 10.23 -6.32 14.52
CA PRO A 470 9.89 -6.22 15.94
C PRO A 470 10.90 -5.32 16.66
N HIS A 471 10.42 -4.49 17.60
CA HIS A 471 11.27 -3.69 18.49
C HIS A 471 11.97 -4.56 19.52
#